data_AF-A0A1M5DG45-F1
#
_entry.id   AF-A0A1M5DG45-F1
#
_cell.length_a   1.000
_cell.length_b   1.000
_cell.length_c   1.000
_cell.angle_alpha   90.00
_cell.angle_beta   90.00
_cell.angle_gamma   90.00
#
_symmetry.space_group_name_H-M   'P 1'
#
loop_
_entity.id
_entity.type
_entity.pdbx_description
1 polymer ?
#
loop_
_entity_poly.entity_id
_entity_poly.type
_entity_poly.pdbx_seq_one_letter_code
_entity_poly.pdbx_strand_id
1 'polypeptide(L)'
;MYTVEDIAARSDCITVRYRRPRGGKRKDFYLVMNYLNGTEVRFVLAAELGKAGWRVLHAVIDDESDMAEEAARDFASLHWHIFPQRRDRYVLPPVVAVWDVEGLTVAACIPPEWGGRFLPCARQRQWFTFGDRLPDPGRALCWWPSPAVWDRWREAGRYLGRKRFSAPAVIPFFTFSQWVRRADVKRAFDEKREAMRQFEGGRYGEEFRGLHDEIVAEDIAEGYARYVRGVRTALAFLRKRGIPVRVVLGDTARAQEFFSENGCDPGDPASWGNAAAVFPEMPDCVVEEYNYSGPLGAAVGAGKLRAAVSGYSHWPNSPAVDFIGASIYSGNRHLIDIACWLNPIKVDSPAAFEKLYSTFRGELARRGVKDVVFSDTIFPFRVWPHNRELALLAPGDWFGKPKRKTGWNDPCPCGSGLKYKNCCGAL
;
A
#
# COMPACT_ATOMS: atom_id res chain seq x y z
N MET A 1 -19.90 -19.08 -6.18
CA MET A 1 -19.81 -17.60 -6.19
C MET A 1 -20.83 -17.13 -5.18
N TYR A 2 -20.39 -16.50 -4.09
CA TYR A 2 -21.29 -15.90 -3.11
C TYR A 2 -21.94 -14.67 -3.77
N THR A 3 -23.26 -14.57 -3.76
CA THR A 3 -23.97 -13.38 -4.25
C THR A 3 -23.94 -12.33 -3.14
N VAL A 4 -23.51 -11.11 -3.48
CA VAL A 4 -23.60 -9.91 -2.61
C VAL A 4 -25.08 -9.54 -2.53
N GLU A 5 -25.87 -10.35 -1.84
CA GLU A 5 -27.34 -10.22 -1.90
C GLU A 5 -27.90 -9.20 -0.90
N ASP A 6 -27.15 -8.72 0.09
CA ASP A 6 -27.64 -7.66 0.99
C ASP A 6 -26.47 -6.94 1.68
N ILE A 7 -25.90 -5.90 1.06
CA ILE A 7 -25.21 -4.85 1.83
C ILE A 7 -26.32 -4.00 2.46
N ALA A 8 -26.74 -4.37 3.66
CA ALA A 8 -27.64 -3.55 4.46
C ALA A 8 -26.80 -2.55 5.23
N ALA A 9 -26.66 -1.32 4.71
CA ALA A 9 -26.11 -0.21 5.46
C ALA A 9 -27.15 0.19 6.53
N ARG A 10 -26.88 -0.17 7.79
CA ARG A 10 -27.32 0.67 8.91
C ARG A 10 -26.26 1.75 9.04
N SER A 11 -26.63 2.93 9.55
CA SER A 11 -25.82 4.16 9.47
C SER A 11 -24.34 4.01 9.87
N ASP A 12 -23.98 2.99 10.65
CA ASP A 12 -22.66 2.85 11.26
C ASP A 12 -21.97 1.50 10.97
N CYS A 13 -22.57 0.58 10.18
CA CYS A 13 -21.93 -0.71 9.89
C CYS A 13 -22.32 -1.35 8.56
N ILE A 14 -21.37 -2.12 7.99
CA ILE A 14 -21.56 -2.86 6.74
C ILE A 14 -21.54 -4.36 7.02
N THR A 15 -22.62 -5.07 6.65
CA THR A 15 -22.71 -6.52 6.82
C THR A 15 -22.45 -7.26 5.52
N VAL A 16 -21.46 -8.16 5.53
CA VAL A 16 -21.18 -9.11 4.45
C VAL A 16 -21.77 -10.47 4.80
N ARG A 17 -22.82 -10.89 4.08
CA ARG A 17 -23.50 -12.18 4.32
C ARG A 17 -22.88 -13.29 3.48
N TYR A 18 -22.42 -14.36 4.14
CA TYR A 18 -21.90 -15.56 3.47
C TYR A 18 -22.93 -16.69 3.40
N ARG A 19 -23.69 -16.90 4.48
CA ARG A 19 -24.62 -18.04 4.63
C ARG A 19 -25.80 -17.71 5.54
N ARG A 20 -26.94 -18.37 5.30
CA ARG A 20 -28.10 -18.34 6.21
C ARG A 20 -27.85 -19.24 7.44
N PRO A 21 -28.31 -18.82 8.64
CA PRO A 21 -28.20 -19.62 9.86
C PRO A 21 -29.04 -20.89 9.79
N ARG A 22 -28.60 -21.95 10.47
CA ARG A 22 -29.33 -23.24 10.61
C ARG A 22 -29.65 -23.60 12.06
N GLY A 23 -29.51 -22.65 12.98
CA GLY A 23 -29.82 -22.85 14.40
C GLY A 23 -28.72 -23.60 15.18
N GLY A 24 -27.48 -23.62 14.68
CA GLY A 24 -26.35 -24.18 15.42
C GLY A 24 -25.89 -23.26 16.56
N LYS A 25 -25.01 -23.77 17.43
CA LYS A 25 -24.37 -22.95 18.48
C LYS A 25 -23.58 -21.83 17.81
N ARG A 26 -23.91 -20.58 18.12
CA ARG A 26 -23.25 -19.40 17.55
C ARG A 26 -22.02 -18.99 18.35
N LYS A 27 -21.09 -18.35 17.66
CA LYS A 27 -19.92 -17.68 18.23
C LYS A 27 -19.53 -16.51 17.33
N ASP A 28 -19.22 -15.40 17.97
CA ASP A 28 -18.74 -14.20 17.32
C ASP A 28 -17.24 -14.06 17.59
N PHE A 29 -16.49 -13.67 16.56
CA PHE A 29 -15.06 -13.44 16.63
C PHE A 29 -14.80 -11.97 16.34
N TYR A 30 -14.23 -11.25 17.31
CA TYR A 30 -13.83 -9.86 17.17
C TYR A 30 -12.41 -9.82 16.60
N LEU A 31 -12.28 -9.38 15.35
CA LEU A 31 -11.06 -9.48 14.59
C LEU A 31 -10.64 -8.11 14.07
N VAL A 32 -9.33 -7.94 13.90
CA VAL A 32 -8.73 -6.78 13.24
C VAL A 32 -7.88 -7.30 12.09
N MET A 33 -8.04 -6.69 10.93
CA MET A 33 -7.22 -7.00 9.76
C MET A 33 -6.55 -5.75 9.25
N ASN A 34 -5.23 -5.80 9.12
CA ASN A 34 -4.51 -4.78 8.38
C ASN A 34 -4.81 -4.95 6.89
N TYR A 35 -5.54 -4.00 6.35
CA TYR A 35 -6.04 -3.95 5.00
C TYR A 35 -5.10 -3.12 4.10
N LEU A 36 -5.62 -2.66 2.96
CA LEU A 36 -4.90 -1.88 1.97
C LEU A 36 -4.23 -0.66 2.61
N ASN A 37 -2.97 -0.42 2.22
CA ASN A 37 -2.16 0.67 2.76
C ASN A 37 -2.03 0.69 4.29
N GLY A 38 -2.20 -0.45 4.95
CA GLY A 38 -2.06 -0.56 6.41
C GLY A 38 -3.28 -0.09 7.20
N THR A 39 -4.39 0.27 6.55
CA THR A 39 -5.64 0.63 7.22
C THR A 39 -6.16 -0.55 8.06
N GLU A 40 -6.44 -0.34 9.34
CA GLU A 40 -6.99 -1.38 10.21
C GLU A 40 -8.51 -1.49 10.03
N VAL A 41 -8.98 -2.62 9.53
CA VAL A 41 -10.42 -2.91 9.44
C VAL A 41 -10.83 -3.79 10.63
N ARG A 42 -11.68 -3.24 11.50
CA ARG A 42 -12.26 -3.96 12.64
C ARG A 42 -13.60 -4.58 12.24
N PHE A 43 -13.80 -5.84 12.61
CA PHE A 43 -15.02 -6.54 12.24
C PHE A 43 -15.37 -7.67 13.21
N VAL A 44 -16.64 -8.00 13.24
CA VAL A 44 -17.19 -9.17 13.94
C VAL A 44 -17.52 -10.25 12.93
N LEU A 45 -16.83 -11.39 13.00
CA LEU A 45 -17.13 -12.56 12.20
C LEU A 45 -18.07 -13.49 12.97
N ALA A 46 -19.33 -13.61 12.54
CA ALA A 46 -20.29 -14.50 13.17
C ALA A 46 -20.24 -15.89 12.51
N ALA A 47 -20.13 -16.95 13.31
CA ALA A 47 -20.16 -18.33 12.83
C ALA A 47 -21.07 -19.22 13.68
N GLU A 48 -21.56 -20.31 13.08
CA GLU A 48 -22.28 -21.36 13.81
C GLU A 48 -21.54 -22.70 13.72
N LEU A 49 -21.55 -23.45 14.82
CA LEU A 49 -21.02 -24.81 14.86
C LEU A 49 -22.07 -25.78 14.29
N GLY A 50 -21.75 -26.38 13.15
CA GLY A 50 -22.53 -27.45 12.53
C GLY A 50 -21.86 -28.83 12.67
N LYS A 51 -22.50 -29.87 12.11
CA LYS A 51 -21.98 -31.25 12.14
C LYS A 51 -20.59 -31.39 11.51
N ALA A 52 -20.31 -30.63 10.46
CA ALA A 52 -19.04 -30.65 9.73
C ALA A 52 -18.01 -29.62 10.26
N GLY A 53 -18.30 -28.95 11.37
CA GLY A 53 -17.49 -27.88 11.93
C GLY A 53 -18.13 -26.50 11.80
N TRP A 54 -17.32 -25.47 12.02
CA TRP A 54 -17.74 -24.07 12.01
C TRP A 54 -18.11 -23.59 10.60
N ARG A 55 -19.22 -22.87 10.52
CA ARG A 55 -19.74 -22.26 9.29
C ARG A 55 -19.91 -20.78 9.53
N VAL A 56 -19.13 -19.97 8.82
CA VAL A 56 -19.27 -18.52 8.85
C VAL A 56 -20.60 -18.12 8.22
N LEU A 57 -21.31 -17.23 8.93
CA LEU A 57 -22.63 -16.72 8.56
C LEU A 57 -22.50 -15.35 7.90
N HIS A 58 -21.87 -14.40 8.59
CA HIS A 58 -21.66 -13.04 8.11
C HIS A 58 -20.44 -12.40 8.80
N ALA A 59 -19.94 -11.31 8.22
CA ALA A 59 -19.01 -10.39 8.86
C ALA A 59 -19.70 -9.03 9.00
N VAL A 60 -19.61 -8.38 10.16
CA VAL A 60 -20.05 -7.00 10.38
C VAL A 60 -18.80 -6.14 10.49
N ILE A 61 -18.59 -5.26 9.53
CA ILE A 61 -17.49 -4.29 9.54
C ILE A 61 -17.98 -3.06 10.29
N ASP A 62 -17.26 -2.73 11.34
CA ASP A 62 -17.51 -1.60 12.25
C ASP A 62 -16.43 -0.56 11.98
N ASP A 63 -16.61 0.16 10.86
CA ASP A 63 -15.64 1.11 10.37
C ASP A 63 -16.37 2.27 9.71
N GLU A 64 -16.13 3.47 10.23
CA GLU A 64 -16.63 4.74 9.69
C GLU A 64 -15.74 5.25 8.54
N SER A 65 -14.64 4.55 8.21
CA SER A 65 -13.74 4.96 7.15
C SER A 65 -14.39 4.85 5.76
N ASP A 66 -13.95 5.72 4.84
CA ASP A 66 -14.27 5.66 3.41
C ASP A 66 -13.89 4.28 2.78
N MET A 67 -13.06 3.49 3.48
CA MET A 67 -12.61 2.17 3.06
C MET A 67 -13.55 1.05 3.43
N ALA A 68 -14.54 1.27 4.30
CA ALA A 68 -15.43 0.22 4.80
C ALA A 68 -16.18 -0.49 3.67
N GLU A 69 -16.67 0.25 2.67
CA GLU A 69 -17.37 -0.34 1.51
C GLU A 69 -16.44 -1.18 0.63
N GLU A 70 -15.24 -0.68 0.34
CA GLU A 70 -14.26 -1.41 -0.47
C GLU A 70 -13.81 -2.67 0.27
N ALA A 71 -13.50 -2.56 1.55
CA ALA A 71 -13.19 -3.68 2.42
C ALA A 71 -14.34 -4.70 2.45
N ALA A 72 -15.60 -4.27 2.55
CA ALA A 72 -16.75 -5.16 2.52
C ALA A 72 -16.86 -5.97 1.22
N ARG A 73 -16.69 -5.31 0.06
CA ARG A 73 -16.70 -5.98 -1.25
C ARG A 73 -15.58 -7.02 -1.35
N ASP A 74 -14.42 -6.69 -0.81
CA ASP A 74 -13.29 -7.58 -0.74
C ASP A 74 -13.51 -8.75 0.21
N PHE A 75 -14.06 -8.51 1.38
CA PHE A 75 -14.41 -9.55 2.35
C PHE A 75 -15.42 -10.53 1.77
N ALA A 76 -16.35 -10.06 0.94
CA ALA A 76 -17.31 -10.91 0.25
C ALA A 76 -16.65 -11.97 -0.65
N SER A 77 -15.41 -11.72 -1.09
CA SER A 77 -14.63 -12.70 -1.85
C SER A 77 -13.87 -13.71 -1.00
N LEU A 78 -13.75 -13.50 0.31
CA LEU A 78 -12.95 -14.36 1.18
C LEU A 78 -13.64 -15.69 1.49
N HIS A 79 -12.81 -16.73 1.56
CA HIS A 79 -13.18 -18.04 2.08
C HIS A 79 -12.68 -18.17 3.51
N TRP A 80 -13.60 -18.32 4.44
CA TRP A 80 -13.29 -18.41 5.86
C TRP A 80 -13.18 -19.86 6.33
N HIS A 81 -12.13 -20.13 7.10
CA HIS A 81 -11.88 -21.43 7.73
C HIS A 81 -11.71 -21.25 9.23
N ILE A 82 -12.46 -22.01 10.02
CA ILE A 82 -12.37 -21.99 11.49
C ILE A 82 -12.17 -23.42 11.98
N PHE A 83 -11.05 -23.69 12.66
CA PHE A 83 -10.68 -25.03 13.09
C PHE A 83 -9.87 -25.00 14.40
N PRO A 84 -9.77 -26.10 15.17
CA PRO A 84 -8.96 -26.15 16.38
C PRO A 84 -7.46 -25.92 16.09
N GLN A 85 -6.77 -25.12 16.90
CA GLN A 85 -5.34 -24.77 16.73
C GLN A 85 -4.41 -25.98 16.56
N ARG A 86 -4.69 -27.09 17.25
CA ARG A 86 -3.94 -28.35 17.13
C ARG A 86 -3.90 -28.96 15.71
N ARG A 87 -4.63 -28.39 14.74
CA ARG A 87 -4.69 -28.84 13.34
C ARG A 87 -3.88 -27.95 12.39
N ASP A 88 -2.69 -27.53 12.78
CA ASP A 88 -1.79 -26.71 11.95
C ASP A 88 -1.42 -27.27 10.56
N ARG A 89 -1.62 -28.58 10.36
CA ARG A 89 -1.45 -29.27 9.09
C ARG A 89 -2.63 -29.10 8.13
N TYR A 90 -3.66 -28.34 8.49
CA TYR A 90 -4.81 -28.10 7.62
C TYR A 90 -4.35 -27.41 6.35
N VAL A 91 -4.59 -28.05 5.20
CA VAL A 91 -4.21 -27.53 3.90
C VAL A 91 -5.27 -26.53 3.46
N LEU A 92 -4.86 -25.28 3.29
CA LEU A 92 -5.73 -24.17 2.95
C LEU A 92 -5.40 -23.61 1.57
N PRO A 93 -6.35 -22.96 0.89
CA PRO A 93 -6.03 -22.01 -0.16
C PRO A 93 -5.10 -20.91 0.37
N PRO A 94 -4.61 -20.01 -0.50
CA PRO A 94 -3.73 -18.96 -0.04
C PRO A 94 -4.38 -18.03 0.98
N VAL A 95 -3.74 -17.93 2.13
CA VAL A 95 -4.20 -17.23 3.33
C VAL A 95 -3.77 -15.77 3.28
N VAL A 96 -4.70 -14.83 3.50
CA VAL A 96 -4.42 -13.39 3.58
C VAL A 96 -4.34 -12.86 5.00
N ALA A 97 -4.95 -13.55 5.96
CA ALA A 97 -4.84 -13.25 7.39
C ALA A 97 -5.22 -14.47 8.24
N VAL A 98 -4.65 -14.57 9.44
CA VAL A 98 -4.91 -15.65 10.41
C VAL A 98 -4.97 -15.09 11.81
N TRP A 99 -5.91 -15.60 12.60
CA TRP A 99 -6.10 -15.25 14.00
C TRP A 99 -6.22 -16.50 14.87
N ASP A 100 -5.75 -16.39 16.10
CA ASP A 100 -5.86 -17.43 17.12
C ASP A 100 -6.72 -16.91 18.26
N VAL A 101 -7.93 -17.47 18.38
CA VAL A 101 -8.96 -16.98 19.31
C VAL A 101 -9.57 -18.17 20.05
N GLU A 102 -9.36 -18.21 21.37
CA GLU A 102 -9.95 -19.22 22.28
C GLU A 102 -9.74 -20.68 21.81
N GLY A 103 -8.50 -21.04 21.47
CA GLY A 103 -8.14 -22.38 21.02
C GLY A 103 -8.58 -22.74 19.59
N LEU A 104 -9.18 -21.78 18.88
CA LEU A 104 -9.52 -21.89 17.46
C LEU A 104 -8.56 -21.03 16.63
N THR A 105 -8.26 -21.50 15.43
CA THR A 105 -7.66 -20.73 14.36
C THR A 105 -8.77 -20.28 13.41
N VAL A 106 -8.84 -18.98 13.14
CA VAL A 106 -9.65 -18.38 12.09
C VAL A 106 -8.70 -17.98 10.97
N ALA A 107 -8.97 -18.40 9.74
CA ALA A 107 -8.17 -18.03 8.57
C ALA A 107 -9.06 -17.45 7.48
N ALA A 108 -8.65 -16.29 6.97
CA ALA A 108 -9.19 -15.67 5.76
C ALA A 108 -8.34 -16.12 4.56
N CYS A 109 -8.98 -16.77 3.60
CA CYS A 109 -8.31 -17.28 2.40
C CYS A 109 -8.90 -16.63 1.15
N ILE A 110 -8.07 -16.38 0.14
CA ILE A 110 -8.59 -15.98 -1.17
C ILE A 110 -9.12 -17.19 -1.95
N PRO A 111 -10.05 -16.98 -2.89
CA PRO A 111 -10.54 -18.04 -3.75
C PRO A 111 -9.42 -18.72 -4.57
N PRO A 112 -9.52 -20.04 -4.86
CA PRO A 112 -8.53 -20.77 -5.65
C PRO A 112 -8.30 -20.19 -7.05
N GLU A 113 -9.31 -19.55 -7.66
CA GLU A 113 -9.20 -18.88 -8.95
C GLU A 113 -8.24 -17.69 -8.92
N TRP A 114 -7.99 -17.11 -7.75
CA TRP A 114 -7.00 -16.05 -7.54
C TRP A 114 -5.68 -16.61 -7.02
N GLY A 115 -5.79 -17.64 -6.19
CA GLY A 115 -4.69 -18.21 -5.44
C GLY A 115 -3.70 -19.06 -6.23
N GLY A 116 -2.51 -19.22 -5.64
CA GLY A 116 -1.53 -20.24 -5.98
C GLY A 116 -1.86 -21.60 -5.34
N ARG A 117 -0.82 -22.33 -4.93
CA ARG A 117 -0.95 -23.70 -4.41
C ARG A 117 -1.63 -23.71 -3.05
N PHE A 118 -2.37 -24.78 -2.79
CA PHE A 118 -2.88 -25.09 -1.46
C PHE A 118 -1.73 -25.55 -0.58
N LEU A 119 -1.59 -24.98 0.61
CA LEU A 119 -0.47 -25.23 1.51
C LEU A 119 -0.96 -25.37 2.96
N PRO A 120 -0.23 -26.11 3.82
CA PRO A 120 -0.53 -26.16 5.25
C PRO A 120 -0.59 -24.76 5.87
N CYS A 121 -1.60 -24.49 6.70
CA CYS A 121 -1.78 -23.19 7.37
C CYS A 121 -0.51 -22.73 8.09
N ALA A 122 0.14 -23.63 8.85
CA ALA A 122 1.39 -23.31 9.55
C ALA A 122 2.53 -22.87 8.62
N ARG A 123 2.58 -23.38 7.38
CA ARG A 123 3.57 -22.93 6.39
C ARG A 123 3.26 -21.52 5.90
N GLN A 124 1.99 -21.21 5.67
CA GLN A 124 1.57 -19.89 5.21
C GLN A 124 1.69 -18.83 6.32
N ARG A 125 1.50 -19.23 7.59
CA ARG A 125 1.73 -18.35 8.75
C ARG A 125 3.12 -17.75 8.80
N GLN A 126 4.13 -18.50 8.33
CA GLN A 126 5.52 -18.03 8.27
C GLN A 126 5.72 -16.81 7.38
N TRP A 127 4.76 -16.49 6.49
CA TRP A 127 4.84 -15.31 5.63
C TRP A 127 4.39 -14.02 6.31
N PHE A 128 3.64 -14.11 7.41
CA PHE A 128 3.23 -12.94 8.20
C PHE A 128 4.24 -12.55 9.27
N THR A 129 5.19 -13.44 9.54
CA THR A 129 6.37 -13.18 10.35
C THR A 129 7.53 -12.88 9.42
N PHE A 130 8.27 -11.79 9.64
CA PHE A 130 9.52 -11.55 8.90
C PHE A 130 10.43 -12.79 9.05
N GLY A 131 10.64 -13.50 7.94
CA GLY A 131 11.41 -14.73 7.93
C GLY A 131 11.95 -15.03 6.53
N ASP A 132 12.92 -15.93 6.46
CA ASP A 132 13.74 -16.17 5.26
C ASP A 132 12.98 -16.78 4.06
N ARG A 133 11.70 -17.13 4.24
CA ARG A 133 10.92 -17.83 3.21
C ARG A 133 9.98 -16.88 2.51
N LEU A 134 10.38 -16.50 1.29
CA LEU A 134 9.49 -15.81 0.36
C LEU A 134 8.23 -16.66 0.08
N PRO A 135 7.07 -16.00 -0.11
CA PRO A 135 5.86 -16.69 -0.53
C PRO A 135 6.02 -17.20 -1.96
N ASP A 136 5.07 -18.00 -2.43
CA ASP A 136 5.13 -18.42 -3.84
C ASP A 136 5.11 -17.21 -4.78
N PRO A 137 5.76 -17.29 -5.96
CA PRO A 137 5.80 -16.22 -6.95
C PRO A 137 4.49 -15.50 -7.23
N GLY A 138 3.37 -16.24 -7.28
CA GLY A 138 2.06 -15.64 -7.53
C GLY A 138 1.59 -14.75 -6.37
N ARG A 139 1.91 -15.17 -5.14
CA ARG A 139 1.62 -14.39 -3.92
C ARG A 139 2.57 -13.20 -3.74
N ALA A 140 3.84 -13.35 -4.10
CA ALA A 140 4.77 -12.22 -4.16
C ALA A 140 4.29 -11.16 -5.17
N LEU A 141 3.70 -11.59 -6.29
CA LEU A 141 3.13 -10.71 -7.30
C LEU A 141 1.91 -9.94 -6.79
N CYS A 142 0.90 -10.64 -6.26
CA CYS A 142 -0.29 -10.01 -5.73
C CYS A 142 -0.77 -10.73 -4.47
N TRP A 143 -0.61 -10.06 -3.33
CA TRP A 143 -0.98 -10.63 -2.03
C TRP A 143 -2.49 -10.83 -1.90
N TRP A 144 -3.28 -9.85 -2.33
CA TRP A 144 -4.74 -9.96 -2.38
C TRP A 144 -5.27 -9.22 -3.61
N PRO A 145 -5.68 -9.97 -4.65
CA PRO A 145 -6.25 -9.38 -5.86
C PRO A 145 -7.48 -8.51 -5.57
N SER A 146 -7.62 -7.41 -6.31
CA SER A 146 -8.86 -6.64 -6.32
C SER A 146 -9.92 -7.40 -7.12
N PRO A 147 -11.08 -7.77 -6.53
CA PRO A 147 -12.14 -8.49 -7.23
C PRO A 147 -12.60 -7.74 -8.50
N ALA A 148 -12.82 -6.42 -8.37
CA ALA A 148 -13.29 -5.57 -9.47
C ALA A 148 -12.28 -5.51 -10.63
N VAL A 149 -10.98 -5.40 -10.33
CA VAL A 149 -9.95 -5.41 -11.37
C VAL A 149 -9.84 -6.79 -12.02
N TRP A 150 -9.86 -7.86 -11.21
CA TRP A 150 -9.80 -9.23 -11.70
C TRP A 150 -10.95 -9.55 -12.65
N ASP A 151 -12.16 -9.11 -12.33
CA ASP A 151 -13.35 -9.36 -13.15
C ASP A 151 -13.36 -8.55 -14.45
N ARG A 152 -12.87 -7.30 -14.43
CA ARG A 152 -12.64 -6.53 -15.66
C ARG A 152 -11.66 -7.25 -16.60
N TRP A 153 -10.55 -7.76 -16.07
CA TRP A 153 -9.59 -8.55 -16.86
C TRP A 153 -10.15 -9.90 -17.31
N ARG A 154 -11.01 -10.53 -16.50
CA ARG A 154 -11.73 -11.74 -16.88
C ARG A 154 -12.64 -11.48 -18.06
N GLU A 155 -13.37 -10.39 -18.05
CA GLU A 155 -14.24 -9.97 -19.14
C GLU A 155 -13.43 -9.64 -20.40
N ALA A 156 -12.41 -8.79 -20.28
CA ALA A 156 -11.48 -8.50 -21.38
C ALA A 156 -10.87 -9.79 -21.96
N GLY A 157 -10.48 -10.73 -21.09
CA GLY A 157 -9.94 -12.03 -21.47
C GLY A 157 -10.91 -12.91 -22.28
N ARG A 158 -12.23 -12.77 -22.09
CA ARG A 158 -13.23 -13.48 -22.93
C ARG A 158 -13.22 -12.96 -24.37
N TYR A 159 -13.05 -11.66 -24.55
CA TYR A 159 -12.90 -11.06 -25.89
C TYR A 159 -11.55 -11.43 -26.51
N LEU A 160 -10.49 -11.43 -25.70
CA LEU A 160 -9.14 -11.72 -26.16
C LEU A 160 -8.90 -13.21 -26.49
N GLY A 161 -9.49 -14.14 -25.74
CA GLY A 161 -9.31 -15.59 -25.93
C GLY A 161 -9.77 -16.14 -27.29
N ARG A 162 -10.52 -15.36 -28.08
CA ARG A 162 -10.87 -15.69 -29.46
C ARG A 162 -9.76 -15.39 -30.46
N LYS A 163 -8.77 -14.56 -30.10
CA LYS A 163 -7.63 -14.19 -30.94
C LYS A 163 -6.35 -14.74 -30.29
N ARG A 164 -5.55 -15.53 -31.01
CA ARG A 164 -4.19 -15.85 -30.56
C ARG A 164 -3.44 -14.52 -30.40
N PHE A 165 -2.89 -14.26 -29.21
CA PHE A 165 -2.06 -13.09 -28.98
C PHE A 165 -0.82 -13.19 -29.85
N SER A 166 -0.71 -12.33 -30.86
CA SER A 166 0.54 -12.13 -31.61
C SER A 166 1.52 -11.23 -30.86
N ALA A 167 1.07 -10.51 -29.84
CA ALA A 167 1.85 -9.55 -29.07
C ALA A 167 1.58 -9.67 -27.56
N PRO A 168 2.57 -9.33 -26.71
CA PRO A 168 2.38 -9.31 -25.26
C PRO A 168 1.37 -8.24 -24.84
N ALA A 169 0.61 -8.52 -23.77
CA ALA A 169 -0.20 -7.50 -23.10
C ALA A 169 0.72 -6.42 -22.51
N VAL A 170 0.39 -5.15 -22.74
CA VAL A 170 1.18 -4.01 -22.26
C VAL A 170 0.50 -3.42 -21.03
N ILE A 171 1.22 -3.35 -19.91
CA ILE A 171 0.71 -2.80 -18.65
C ILE A 171 1.54 -1.58 -18.26
N PRO A 172 0.96 -0.36 -18.27
CA PRO A 172 1.67 0.82 -17.82
C PRO A 172 1.78 0.85 -16.30
N PHE A 173 3.00 1.04 -15.81
CA PHE A 173 3.32 1.29 -14.41
C PHE A 173 3.78 2.74 -14.24
N PHE A 174 3.01 3.52 -13.50
CA PHE A 174 3.35 4.88 -13.09
C PHE A 174 3.92 4.79 -11.68
N THR A 175 5.14 5.27 -11.49
CA THR A 175 5.67 5.54 -10.14
C THR A 175 4.80 6.58 -9.43
N PHE A 176 4.98 6.78 -8.13
CA PHE A 176 4.16 7.73 -7.37
C PHE A 176 4.22 9.15 -7.99
N SER A 177 5.42 9.63 -8.33
CA SER A 177 5.61 10.96 -8.92
C SER A 177 4.90 11.13 -10.27
N GLN A 178 4.83 10.07 -11.08
CA GLN A 178 4.17 10.10 -12.38
C GLN A 178 2.65 9.93 -12.22
N TRP A 179 2.21 9.07 -11.30
CA TRP A 179 0.80 8.81 -11.07
C TRP A 179 0.05 10.05 -10.57
N VAL A 180 0.63 10.77 -9.60
CA VAL A 180 0.00 11.98 -9.03
C VAL A 180 -0.08 13.14 -10.04
N ARG A 181 0.74 13.10 -11.10
CA ARG A 181 0.74 14.09 -12.19
C ARG A 181 -0.32 13.82 -13.26
N ARG A 182 -0.98 12.67 -13.24
CA ARG A 182 -2.03 12.37 -14.22
C ARG A 182 -3.24 13.28 -14.02
N ALA A 183 -3.79 13.79 -15.12
CA ALA A 183 -4.92 14.72 -15.06
C ALA A 183 -6.20 14.07 -14.50
N ASP A 184 -6.45 12.79 -14.81
CA ASP A 184 -7.59 12.04 -14.26
C ASP A 184 -7.48 11.85 -12.74
N VAL A 185 -6.27 11.55 -12.24
CA VAL A 185 -5.96 11.44 -10.81
C VAL A 185 -6.12 12.78 -10.12
N LYS A 186 -5.52 13.84 -10.68
CA LYS A 186 -5.62 15.20 -10.14
C LYS A 186 -7.08 15.66 -10.04
N ARG A 187 -7.87 15.44 -11.11
CA ARG A 187 -9.29 15.81 -11.14
C ARG A 187 -10.08 15.10 -10.05
N ALA A 188 -9.87 13.79 -9.85
CA ALA A 188 -10.55 13.03 -8.80
C ALA A 188 -10.27 13.59 -7.39
N PHE A 189 -9.02 14.00 -7.12
CA PHE A 189 -8.67 14.62 -5.84
C PHE A 189 -9.18 16.05 -5.68
N ASP A 190 -9.17 16.84 -6.75
CA ASP A 190 -9.71 18.19 -6.75
C ASP A 190 -11.24 18.17 -6.52
N GLU A 191 -11.96 17.21 -7.10
CA GLU A 191 -13.40 16.97 -6.86
C GLU A 191 -13.68 16.60 -5.40
N LYS A 192 -12.91 15.67 -4.82
CA LYS A 192 -13.06 15.29 -3.40
C LYS A 192 -12.78 16.47 -2.46
N ARG A 193 -11.73 17.24 -2.76
CA ARG A 193 -11.38 18.45 -1.99
C ARG A 193 -12.50 19.49 -2.02
N GLU A 194 -13.11 19.69 -3.18
CA GLU A 194 -14.21 20.65 -3.31
C GLU A 194 -15.47 20.18 -2.57
N ALA A 195 -15.79 18.88 -2.63
CA ALA A 195 -16.90 18.31 -1.86
C ALA A 195 -16.70 18.50 -0.33
N MET A 196 -15.48 18.32 0.17
CA MET A 196 -15.15 18.52 1.58
C MET A 196 -15.30 19.99 2.01
N ARG A 197 -14.88 20.93 1.16
CA ARG A 197 -15.06 22.37 1.41
C ARG A 197 -16.53 22.78 1.48
N GLN A 198 -17.37 22.18 0.63
CA GLN A 198 -18.81 22.46 0.62
C GLN A 198 -19.51 21.94 1.87
N PHE A 199 -19.11 20.77 2.37
CA PHE A 199 -19.66 20.17 3.58
C PHE A 199 -19.42 21.02 4.84
N GLU A 200 -18.27 21.69 4.91
CA GLU A 200 -17.87 22.48 6.09
C GLU A 200 -18.50 23.88 6.18
N GLY A 201 -19.27 24.29 5.16
CA GLY A 201 -20.05 25.53 5.18
C GLY A 201 -19.25 26.80 5.46
N GLY A 202 -17.94 26.80 5.20
CA GLY A 202 -17.02 27.91 5.49
C GLY A 202 -16.86 28.27 6.97
N ARG A 203 -17.33 27.43 7.91
CA ARG A 203 -17.33 27.77 9.36
C ARG A 203 -15.98 27.55 10.05
N TYR A 204 -15.07 26.82 9.42
CA TYR A 204 -13.81 26.43 10.04
C TYR A 204 -12.65 27.31 9.54
N GLY A 205 -11.93 27.93 10.48
CA GLY A 205 -10.86 28.89 10.22
C GLY A 205 -9.54 28.25 9.75
N GLU A 206 -8.44 29.02 9.78
CA GLU A 206 -7.10 28.58 9.34
C GLU A 206 -6.61 27.29 10.02
N GLU A 207 -7.06 27.01 11.25
CA GLU A 207 -6.70 25.81 12.02
C GLU A 207 -7.12 24.51 11.34
N PHE A 208 -8.18 24.51 10.52
CA PHE A 208 -8.64 23.32 9.79
C PHE A 208 -7.92 23.09 8.46
N ARG A 209 -7.15 24.07 7.95
CA ARG A 209 -6.38 23.87 6.71
C ARG A 209 -5.35 22.74 6.87
N GLY A 210 -4.70 22.65 8.02
CA GLY A 210 -3.74 21.59 8.30
C GLY A 210 -4.38 20.20 8.26
N LEU A 211 -5.55 20.06 8.89
CA LEU A 211 -6.31 18.81 8.87
C LEU A 211 -6.78 18.44 7.45
N HIS A 212 -7.22 19.41 6.64
CA HIS A 212 -7.56 19.20 5.23
C HIS A 212 -6.40 18.64 4.43
N ASP A 213 -5.22 19.24 4.56
CA ASP A 213 -4.04 18.80 3.81
C ASP A 213 -3.58 17.41 4.28
N GLU A 214 -3.76 17.06 5.56
CA GLU A 214 -3.52 15.71 6.08
C GLU A 214 -4.49 14.68 5.48
N ILE A 215 -5.79 14.95 5.48
CA ILE A 215 -6.80 14.05 4.90
C ILE A 215 -6.54 13.86 3.40
N VAL A 216 -6.26 14.94 2.66
CA VAL A 216 -5.94 14.85 1.23
C VAL A 216 -4.67 14.03 0.99
N ALA A 217 -3.65 14.14 1.85
CA ALA A 217 -2.44 13.31 1.73
C ALA A 217 -2.72 11.83 1.99
N GLU A 218 -3.55 11.51 2.97
CA GLU A 218 -3.99 10.13 3.23
C GLU A 218 -4.75 9.57 2.02
N ASP A 219 -5.69 10.34 1.46
CA ASP A 219 -6.43 9.97 0.25
C ASP A 219 -5.52 9.70 -0.96
N ILE A 220 -4.47 10.52 -1.14
CA ILE A 220 -3.48 10.32 -2.20
C ILE A 220 -2.71 9.02 -1.98
N ALA A 221 -2.28 8.76 -0.74
CA ALA A 221 -1.55 7.55 -0.39
C ALA A 221 -2.41 6.29 -0.63
N GLU A 222 -3.67 6.30 -0.17
CA GLU A 222 -4.61 5.22 -0.40
C GLU A 222 -4.96 5.04 -1.87
N GLY A 223 -5.20 6.13 -2.60
CA GLY A 223 -5.45 6.11 -4.03
C GLY A 223 -4.30 5.45 -4.80
N TYR A 224 -3.06 5.75 -4.40
CA TYR A 224 -1.88 5.11 -5.00
C TYR A 224 -1.78 3.63 -4.62
N ALA A 225 -2.10 3.26 -3.37
CA ALA A 225 -2.16 1.85 -2.95
C ALA A 225 -3.20 1.05 -3.76
N ARG A 226 -4.39 1.62 -4.02
CA ARG A 226 -5.42 1.03 -4.89
C ARG A 226 -4.90 0.87 -6.32
N TYR A 227 -4.21 1.88 -6.85
CA TYR A 227 -3.59 1.83 -8.17
C TYR A 227 -2.57 0.68 -8.28
N VAL A 228 -1.61 0.61 -7.36
CA VAL A 228 -0.57 -0.44 -7.36
C VAL A 228 -1.18 -1.83 -7.21
N ARG A 229 -2.16 -1.98 -6.32
CA ARG A 229 -2.94 -3.22 -6.18
C ARG A 229 -3.62 -3.62 -7.49
N GLY A 230 -4.20 -2.66 -8.20
CA GLY A 230 -4.83 -2.87 -9.50
C GLY A 230 -3.85 -3.37 -10.55
N VAL A 231 -2.66 -2.75 -10.65
CA VAL A 231 -1.59 -3.21 -11.54
C VAL A 231 -1.18 -4.65 -11.20
N ARG A 232 -0.89 -4.93 -9.93
CA ARG A 232 -0.51 -6.28 -9.48
C ARG A 232 -1.59 -7.32 -9.73
N THR A 233 -2.85 -6.94 -9.57
CA THR A 233 -4.01 -7.80 -9.88
C THR A 233 -4.07 -8.15 -11.36
N ALA A 234 -3.88 -7.16 -12.24
CA ALA A 234 -3.82 -7.35 -13.69
C ALA A 234 -2.68 -8.31 -14.08
N LEU A 235 -1.48 -8.08 -13.55
CA LEU A 235 -0.31 -8.92 -13.81
C LEU A 235 -0.52 -10.36 -13.32
N ALA A 236 -1.08 -10.53 -12.12
CA ALA A 236 -1.40 -11.85 -11.58
C ALA A 236 -2.42 -12.60 -12.46
N PHE A 237 -3.45 -11.90 -12.95
CA PHE A 237 -4.42 -12.46 -13.89
C PHE A 237 -3.75 -12.93 -15.19
N LEU A 238 -2.99 -12.05 -15.84
CA LEU A 238 -2.32 -12.34 -17.12
C LEU A 238 -1.35 -13.51 -17.00
N ARG A 239 -0.53 -13.51 -15.94
CA ARG A 239 0.40 -14.60 -15.63
C ARG A 239 -0.32 -15.92 -15.42
N LYS A 240 -1.42 -15.94 -14.65
CA LYS A 240 -2.21 -17.16 -14.41
C LYS A 240 -2.83 -17.73 -15.68
N ARG A 241 -3.08 -16.87 -16.68
CA ARG A 241 -3.59 -17.26 -18.01
C ARG A 241 -2.48 -17.59 -19.02
N GLY A 242 -1.21 -17.50 -18.63
CA GLY A 242 -0.09 -17.71 -19.54
C GLY A 242 -0.03 -16.67 -20.65
N ILE A 243 -0.60 -15.48 -20.45
CA ILE A 243 -0.57 -14.39 -21.41
C ILE A 243 0.77 -13.65 -21.23
N PRO A 244 1.63 -13.56 -22.26
CA PRO A 244 2.87 -12.80 -22.18
C PRO A 244 2.56 -11.35 -21.83
N VAL A 245 3.32 -10.77 -20.92
CA VAL A 245 3.11 -9.40 -20.44
C VAL A 245 4.41 -8.61 -20.52
N ARG A 246 4.28 -7.35 -20.91
CA ARG A 246 5.35 -6.35 -20.90
C ARG A 246 4.91 -5.19 -20.04
N VAL A 247 5.72 -4.83 -19.06
CA VAL A 247 5.48 -3.65 -18.20
C VAL A 247 6.23 -2.48 -18.81
N VAL A 248 5.55 -1.35 -18.97
CA VAL A 248 6.14 -0.10 -19.48
C VAL A 248 6.11 0.98 -18.41
N LEU A 249 7.12 1.83 -18.39
CA LEU A 249 7.22 2.91 -17.40
C LEU A 249 6.41 4.12 -17.89
N GLY A 250 5.33 4.43 -17.19
CA GLY A 250 4.48 5.57 -17.51
C GLY A 250 5.24 6.89 -17.37
N ASP A 251 5.06 7.77 -18.36
CA ASP A 251 5.66 9.10 -18.45
C ASP A 251 4.57 10.09 -18.83
N THR A 252 4.20 10.98 -17.91
CA THR A 252 3.08 11.89 -18.13
C THR A 252 3.34 12.94 -19.20
N ALA A 253 4.60 13.31 -19.44
CA ALA A 253 4.94 14.25 -20.51
C ALA A 253 4.74 13.61 -21.88
N ARG A 254 5.26 12.39 -22.07
CA ARG A 254 5.04 11.62 -23.31
C ARG A 254 3.57 11.28 -23.53
N ALA A 255 2.84 10.99 -22.46
CA ALA A 255 1.40 10.75 -22.55
C ALA A 255 0.67 12.00 -23.06
N GLN A 256 1.05 13.18 -22.59
CA GLN A 256 0.43 14.44 -23.00
C GLN A 256 0.67 14.75 -24.49
N GLU A 257 1.87 14.47 -25.00
CA GLU A 257 2.18 14.54 -26.44
C GLU A 257 1.28 13.59 -27.23
N PHE A 258 1.20 12.32 -26.79
CA PHE A 258 0.33 11.31 -27.41
C PHE A 258 -1.14 11.74 -27.42
N PHE A 259 -1.65 12.32 -26.33
CA PHE A 259 -3.03 12.78 -26.25
C PHE A 259 -3.33 13.92 -27.21
N SER A 260 -2.39 14.87 -27.33
CA SER A 260 -2.49 15.98 -28.28
C SER A 260 -2.54 15.50 -29.72
N GLU A 261 -1.70 14.52 -30.08
CA GLU A 261 -1.63 13.97 -31.44
C GLU A 261 -2.84 13.09 -31.80
N ASN A 262 -3.42 12.39 -30.82
CA ASN A 262 -4.48 11.39 -31.05
C ASN A 262 -5.87 11.85 -30.60
N GLY A 263 -6.03 13.12 -30.18
CA GLY A 263 -7.32 13.65 -29.71
C GLY A 263 -7.90 12.91 -28.51
N CYS A 264 -7.05 12.37 -27.63
CA CYS A 264 -7.48 11.66 -26.43
C CYS A 264 -7.68 12.63 -25.26
N ASP A 265 -8.67 12.39 -24.39
CA ASP A 265 -8.88 13.19 -23.19
C ASP A 265 -7.90 12.74 -22.07
N PRO A 266 -6.97 13.58 -21.57
CA PRO A 266 -6.10 13.24 -20.44
C PRO A 266 -6.89 13.00 -19.14
N GLY A 267 -8.12 13.49 -19.05
CA GLY A 267 -9.03 13.24 -17.96
C GLY A 267 -9.71 11.87 -18.02
N ASP A 268 -9.69 11.16 -19.14
CA ASP A 268 -10.24 9.80 -19.23
C ASP A 268 -9.19 8.76 -18.82
N PRO A 269 -9.43 7.95 -17.76
CA PRO A 269 -8.54 6.86 -17.38
C PRO A 269 -8.19 5.89 -18.52
N ALA A 270 -9.08 5.70 -19.50
CA ALA A 270 -8.84 4.81 -20.63
C ALA A 270 -7.74 5.34 -21.57
N SER A 271 -7.63 6.67 -21.74
CA SER A 271 -6.59 7.31 -22.55
C SER A 271 -5.18 6.92 -22.07
N TRP A 272 -4.97 6.86 -20.76
CA TRP A 272 -3.69 6.45 -20.17
C TRP A 272 -3.30 5.01 -20.49
N GLY A 273 -4.28 4.13 -20.71
CA GLY A 273 -4.04 2.78 -21.23
C GLY A 273 -3.57 2.78 -22.68
N ASN A 274 -4.12 3.66 -23.52
CA ASN A 274 -3.73 3.80 -24.93
C ASN A 274 -2.30 4.36 -25.08
N ALA A 275 -1.93 5.33 -24.23
CA ALA A 275 -0.59 5.91 -24.20
C ALA A 275 0.50 4.89 -23.83
N ALA A 276 0.16 3.71 -23.31
CA ALA A 276 1.13 2.66 -23.01
C ALA A 276 1.97 2.22 -24.23
N ALA A 277 1.49 2.48 -25.45
CA ALA A 277 2.22 2.20 -26.68
C ALA A 277 3.49 3.06 -26.86
N VAL A 278 3.54 4.27 -26.31
CA VAL A 278 4.68 5.21 -26.45
C VAL A 278 5.64 5.19 -25.26
N PHE A 279 5.31 4.42 -24.22
CA PHE A 279 6.13 4.30 -23.03
C PHE A 279 7.29 3.30 -23.23
N PRO A 280 8.48 3.61 -22.70
CA PRO A 280 9.60 2.69 -22.73
C PRO A 280 9.30 1.46 -21.85
N GLU A 281 9.93 0.33 -22.16
CA GLU A 281 9.88 -0.83 -21.28
C GLU A 281 10.45 -0.47 -19.90
N MET A 282 9.76 -0.91 -18.84
CA MET A 282 10.19 -0.63 -17.49
C MET A 282 11.45 -1.46 -17.18
N PRO A 283 12.57 -0.84 -16.78
CA PRO A 283 13.75 -1.59 -16.33
C PRO A 283 13.42 -2.39 -15.06
N ASP A 284 14.32 -3.28 -14.62
CA ASP A 284 14.08 -4.09 -13.41
C ASP A 284 13.83 -3.22 -12.16
N CYS A 285 14.44 -2.03 -12.11
CA CYS A 285 14.16 -1.04 -11.09
C CYS A 285 14.27 0.40 -11.61
N VAL A 286 13.50 1.32 -11.04
CA VAL A 286 13.49 2.75 -11.37
C VAL A 286 13.79 3.55 -10.09
N VAL A 287 14.78 4.43 -10.14
CA VAL A 287 15.14 5.31 -9.02
C VAL A 287 14.48 6.67 -9.19
N GLU A 288 13.89 7.18 -8.12
CA GLU A 288 13.30 8.51 -8.04
C GLU A 288 13.77 9.26 -6.81
N GLU A 289 13.77 10.57 -6.91
CA GLU A 289 14.15 11.50 -5.85
C GLU A 289 12.93 12.33 -5.43
N TYR A 290 12.82 12.55 -4.13
CA TYR A 290 11.73 13.28 -3.48
C TYR A 290 12.29 14.21 -2.40
N ASN A 291 11.48 15.19 -1.98
CA ASN A 291 11.65 16.04 -0.80
C ASN A 291 13.01 16.71 -0.72
N TYR A 292 13.48 17.28 -1.82
CA TYR A 292 14.80 17.89 -1.89
C TYR A 292 14.87 19.19 -1.06
N SER A 293 15.68 19.20 0.00
CA SER A 293 15.81 20.36 0.91
C SER A 293 17.05 21.24 0.65
N GLY A 294 17.75 21.01 -0.47
CA GLY A 294 18.88 21.84 -0.94
C GLY A 294 20.06 21.03 -1.51
N PRO A 295 21.08 21.71 -2.10
CA PRO A 295 22.26 21.07 -2.68
C PRO A 295 22.94 20.15 -1.70
N LEU A 296 22.95 18.85 -2.02
CA LEU A 296 23.69 17.81 -1.28
C LEU A 296 25.09 18.32 -0.94
N GLY A 297 25.78 18.96 -1.91
CA GLY A 297 27.12 19.53 -1.78
C GLY A 297 27.27 20.74 -0.86
N ALA A 298 26.24 21.58 -0.67
CA ALA A 298 26.32 22.77 0.19
C ALA A 298 25.96 22.47 1.65
N ALA A 299 25.20 21.40 1.89
CA ALA A 299 24.92 20.87 3.23
C ALA A 299 26.04 19.96 3.76
N VAL A 300 27.01 19.57 2.91
CA VAL A 300 28.25 18.89 3.35
C VAL A 300 29.22 19.89 3.99
N GLY A 301 28.83 20.47 5.13
CA GLY A 301 29.80 20.51 6.21
C GLY A 301 30.27 19.08 6.49
N ALA A 302 31.42 18.84 7.10
CA ALA A 302 32.02 17.52 7.32
C ALA A 302 31.16 16.45 8.08
N GLY A 303 29.85 16.66 8.25
CA GLY A 303 28.88 15.73 8.79
C GLY A 303 28.75 14.45 7.96
N LYS A 304 28.72 13.32 8.67
CA LYS A 304 28.53 11.98 8.13
C LYS A 304 27.08 11.82 7.65
N LEU A 305 26.88 11.64 6.35
CA LEU A 305 25.56 11.33 5.80
C LEU A 305 25.07 9.97 6.29
N ARG A 306 23.80 9.92 6.71
CA ARG A 306 23.12 8.70 7.17
C ARG A 306 21.83 8.49 6.38
N ALA A 307 21.48 7.24 6.06
CA ALA A 307 20.23 6.89 5.40
C ALA A 307 19.41 5.88 6.22
N ALA A 308 18.14 6.19 6.40
CA ALA A 308 17.16 5.27 6.96
C ALA A 308 16.46 4.54 5.80
N VAL A 309 16.66 3.23 5.71
CA VAL A 309 16.19 2.41 4.59
C VAL A 309 15.06 1.51 5.03
N SER A 310 13.95 1.52 4.30
CA SER A 310 12.80 0.68 4.59
C SER A 310 12.14 0.14 3.31
N GLY A 311 11.46 -0.99 3.44
CA GLY A 311 10.56 -1.48 2.40
C GLY A 311 9.21 -0.76 2.46
N TYR A 312 8.57 -0.58 1.32
CA TYR A 312 7.22 0.01 1.25
C TYR A 312 6.33 -0.85 0.38
N SER A 313 5.06 -0.95 0.76
CA SER A 313 4.09 -1.76 0.02
C SER A 313 2.69 -1.18 0.14
N HIS A 314 1.90 -1.32 -0.92
CA HIS A 314 0.45 -1.16 -0.86
C HIS A 314 -0.18 -2.17 0.12
N TRP A 315 0.54 -3.26 0.46
CA TRP A 315 0.13 -4.24 1.45
C TRP A 315 1.24 -4.50 2.48
N PRO A 316 1.43 -3.62 3.48
CA PRO A 316 2.60 -3.65 4.37
C PRO A 316 2.74 -4.92 5.23
N ASN A 317 1.69 -5.71 5.37
CA ASN A 317 1.70 -6.99 6.10
C ASN A 317 2.05 -8.19 5.22
N SER A 318 2.46 -7.93 3.99
CA SER A 318 2.98 -8.91 3.05
C SER A 318 4.49 -8.76 2.96
N PRO A 319 5.24 -9.85 2.75
CA PRO A 319 6.68 -9.77 2.44
C PRO A 319 6.96 -9.16 1.06
N ALA A 320 5.92 -8.88 0.25
CA ALA A 320 6.07 -8.26 -1.05
C ALA A 320 6.22 -6.74 -0.93
N VAL A 321 7.43 -6.24 -1.22
CA VAL A 321 7.69 -4.80 -1.37
C VAL A 321 7.32 -4.32 -2.77
N ASP A 322 6.86 -3.07 -2.87
CA ASP A 322 6.70 -2.32 -4.12
C ASP A 322 7.95 -1.52 -4.45
N PHE A 323 8.59 -0.96 -3.44
CA PHE A 323 9.85 -0.23 -3.57
C PHE A 323 10.65 -0.26 -2.27
N ILE A 324 11.94 0.05 -2.37
CA ILE A 324 12.80 0.35 -1.22
C ILE A 324 13.02 1.86 -1.17
N GLY A 325 12.77 2.48 -0.03
CA GLY A 325 12.95 3.91 0.19
C GLY A 325 14.10 4.21 1.14
N ALA A 326 14.83 5.30 0.92
CA ALA A 326 15.82 5.86 1.83
C ALA A 326 15.50 7.30 2.13
N SER A 327 15.42 7.64 3.41
CA SER A 327 15.45 9.03 3.86
C SER A 327 16.86 9.40 4.31
N ILE A 328 17.46 10.40 3.67
CA ILE A 328 18.88 10.76 3.84
C ILE A 328 19.01 12.03 4.67
N TYR A 329 19.89 11.97 5.68
CA TYR A 329 20.12 13.03 6.65
C TYR A 329 21.60 13.42 6.77
N SER A 330 21.84 14.68 7.13
CA SER A 330 23.11 15.18 7.68
C SER A 330 22.86 15.72 9.09
N GLY A 331 23.32 14.99 10.10
CA GLY A 331 22.87 15.21 11.49
C GLY A 331 21.36 15.00 11.59
N ASN A 332 20.63 16.03 12.04
CA ASN A 332 19.15 16.00 12.15
C ASN A 332 18.44 16.65 10.96
N ARG A 333 19.18 17.14 9.95
CA ARG A 333 18.61 17.78 8.77
C ARG A 333 18.32 16.73 7.71
N HIS A 334 17.04 16.59 7.35
CA HIS A 334 16.61 15.85 6.17
C HIS A 334 17.15 16.53 4.91
N LEU A 335 17.70 15.76 3.97
CA LEU A 335 18.26 16.25 2.72
C LEU A 335 17.43 15.86 1.51
N ILE A 336 17.14 14.56 1.40
CA ILE A 336 16.48 13.98 0.24
C ILE A 336 15.90 12.62 0.59
N ASP A 337 14.81 12.27 -0.07
CA ASP A 337 14.24 10.94 -0.09
C ASP A 337 14.50 10.29 -1.45
N ILE A 338 14.88 9.00 -1.44
CA ILE A 338 15.11 8.22 -2.65
C ILE A 338 14.22 7.00 -2.61
N ALA A 339 13.44 6.77 -3.67
CA ALA A 339 12.67 5.54 -3.85
C ALA A 339 13.24 4.74 -5.02
N CYS A 340 13.44 3.45 -4.82
CA CYS A 340 13.82 2.51 -5.88
C CYS A 340 12.67 1.54 -6.12
N TRP A 341 11.87 1.81 -7.14
CA TRP A 341 10.70 1.03 -7.53
C TRP A 341 11.11 -0.26 -8.22
N LEU A 342 10.52 -1.37 -7.81
CA LEU A 342 10.72 -2.66 -8.43
C LEU A 342 9.77 -2.81 -9.62
N ASN A 343 10.24 -3.41 -10.71
CA ASN A 343 9.36 -3.82 -11.78
C ASN A 343 8.37 -4.87 -11.25
N PRO A 344 7.06 -4.60 -11.25
CA PRO A 344 6.10 -5.43 -10.55
C PRO A 344 6.00 -6.85 -11.11
N ILE A 345 6.41 -7.11 -12.36
CA ILE A 345 6.42 -8.50 -12.90
C ILE A 345 7.66 -9.31 -12.47
N LYS A 346 8.69 -8.66 -11.94
CA LYS A 346 9.97 -9.29 -11.54
C LYS A 346 10.05 -9.65 -10.06
N VAL A 347 9.02 -9.32 -9.29
CA VAL A 347 8.92 -9.46 -7.81
C VAL A 347 9.09 -10.87 -7.26
N ASP A 348 9.07 -11.89 -8.11
CA ASP A 348 9.16 -13.29 -7.71
C ASP A 348 10.56 -13.91 -7.85
N SER A 349 11.54 -13.14 -8.31
CA SER A 349 12.91 -13.62 -8.42
C SER A 349 13.77 -13.08 -7.26
N PRO A 350 14.39 -13.95 -6.45
CA PRO A 350 15.43 -13.52 -5.50
C PRO A 350 16.48 -12.63 -6.16
N ALA A 351 16.84 -12.92 -7.41
CA ALA A 351 17.78 -12.11 -8.19
C ALA A 351 17.26 -10.68 -8.47
N ALA A 352 15.95 -10.49 -8.61
CA ALA A 352 15.39 -9.15 -8.79
C ALA A 352 15.49 -8.32 -7.50
N PHE A 353 15.29 -8.95 -6.34
CA PHE A 353 15.45 -8.28 -5.04
C PHE A 353 16.93 -7.98 -4.75
N GLU A 354 17.83 -8.92 -5.02
CA GLU A 354 19.29 -8.69 -4.94
C GLU A 354 19.70 -7.55 -5.88
N LYS A 355 19.19 -7.52 -7.11
CA LYS A 355 19.46 -6.45 -8.06
C LYS A 355 18.95 -5.10 -7.55
N LEU A 356 17.71 -5.05 -7.05
CA LEU A 356 17.11 -3.86 -6.44
C LEU A 356 18.00 -3.32 -5.30
N TYR A 357 18.40 -4.20 -4.38
CA TYR A 357 19.25 -3.85 -3.25
C TYR A 357 20.63 -3.38 -3.69
N SER A 358 21.23 -4.04 -4.70
CA SER A 358 22.54 -3.66 -5.23
C SER A 358 22.52 -2.30 -5.93
N THR A 359 21.55 -2.03 -6.80
CA THR A 359 21.33 -0.72 -7.44
C THR A 359 21.13 0.35 -6.38
N PHE A 360 20.31 0.08 -5.37
CA PHE A 360 20.01 1.03 -4.32
C PHE A 360 21.22 1.37 -3.44
N ARG A 361 22.02 0.36 -3.05
CA ARG A 361 23.28 0.58 -2.32
C ARG A 361 24.30 1.35 -3.15
N GLY A 362 24.38 1.05 -4.45
CA GLY A 362 25.21 1.81 -5.38
C GLY A 362 24.83 3.30 -5.41
N GLU A 363 23.52 3.59 -5.41
CA GLU A 363 23.01 4.95 -5.40
C GLU A 363 23.30 5.69 -4.07
N LEU A 364 23.13 5.03 -2.93
CA LEU A 364 23.52 5.60 -1.63
C LEU A 364 25.03 5.88 -1.55
N ALA A 365 25.85 4.93 -2.03
CA ALA A 365 27.31 5.08 -2.05
C ALA A 365 27.77 6.21 -2.98
N ARG A 366 27.15 6.35 -4.16
CA ARG A 366 27.41 7.44 -5.11
C ARG A 366 27.15 8.82 -4.49
N ARG A 367 26.22 8.90 -3.53
CA ARG A 367 25.90 10.11 -2.77
C ARG A 367 26.75 10.31 -1.51
N GLY A 368 27.70 9.42 -1.23
CA GLY A 368 28.57 9.50 -0.07
C GLY A 368 27.90 9.10 1.26
N VAL A 369 26.76 8.41 1.20
CA VAL A 369 26.12 7.85 2.41
C VAL A 369 26.96 6.68 2.91
N LYS A 370 27.50 6.81 4.12
CA LYS A 370 28.35 5.79 4.76
C LYS A 370 27.66 5.04 5.90
N ASP A 371 26.59 5.61 6.43
CA ASP A 371 25.85 5.07 7.56
C ASP A 371 24.44 4.71 7.10
N VAL A 372 24.08 3.44 7.11
CA VAL A 372 22.80 2.96 6.60
C VAL A 372 22.16 2.12 7.69
N VAL A 373 20.94 2.50 8.09
CA VAL A 373 20.12 1.72 9.03
C VAL A 373 18.95 1.16 8.26
N PHE A 374 18.79 -0.15 8.32
CA PHE A 374 17.67 -0.86 7.70
C PHE A 374 16.57 -1.07 8.73
N SER A 375 15.34 -0.75 8.35
CA SER A 375 14.15 -1.23 9.04
C SER A 375 13.79 -2.61 8.54
N ASP A 376 13.45 -3.49 9.47
CA ASP A 376 12.80 -4.77 9.21
C ASP A 376 11.28 -4.63 9.00
N THR A 377 10.75 -3.40 8.98
CA THR A 377 9.33 -3.13 8.77
C THR A 377 9.09 -2.72 7.32
N ILE A 378 8.03 -3.28 6.72
CA ILE A 378 7.48 -2.78 5.46
C ILE A 378 6.39 -1.78 5.81
N PHE A 379 6.56 -0.54 5.38
CA PHE A 379 5.64 0.54 5.67
C PHE A 379 4.57 0.70 4.60
N PRO A 380 3.39 1.24 4.96
CA PRO A 380 2.44 1.72 3.98
C PRO A 380 2.99 2.93 3.23
N PHE A 381 2.34 3.29 2.12
CA PHE A 381 2.58 4.57 1.47
C PHE A 381 2.10 5.70 2.36
N ARG A 382 2.90 6.77 2.42
CA ARG A 382 2.59 8.02 3.10
C ARG A 382 2.93 9.18 2.19
N VAL A 383 2.24 10.29 2.38
CA VAL A 383 2.39 11.48 1.56
C VAL A 383 2.55 12.67 2.51
N TRP A 384 3.45 13.59 2.19
CA TRP A 384 3.60 14.83 2.94
C TRP A 384 2.41 15.76 2.64
N PRO A 385 1.68 16.25 3.66
CA PRO A 385 0.51 17.13 3.47
C PRO A 385 0.77 18.35 2.59
N HIS A 386 1.96 18.93 2.71
CA HIS A 386 2.30 20.24 2.17
C HIS A 386 2.74 20.21 0.70
N ASN A 387 3.52 19.21 0.28
CA ASN A 387 4.03 19.12 -1.10
C ASN A 387 3.46 17.94 -1.89
N ARG A 388 2.69 17.06 -1.22
CA ARG A 388 2.06 15.87 -1.81
C ARG A 388 3.05 14.88 -2.41
N GLU A 389 4.30 14.93 -1.97
CA GLU A 389 5.32 13.96 -2.33
C GLU A 389 5.31 12.77 -1.38
N LEU A 390 5.89 11.67 -1.83
CA LEU A 390 6.00 10.44 -1.04
C LEU A 390 6.82 10.72 0.23
N ALA A 391 6.29 10.37 1.40
CA ALA A 391 6.94 10.56 2.68
C ALA A 391 7.62 9.26 3.12
N LEU A 392 8.95 9.30 3.26
CA LEU A 392 9.73 8.16 3.74
C LEU A 392 10.04 8.31 5.23
N LEU A 393 9.96 7.20 5.96
CA LEU A 393 10.17 7.18 7.41
C LEU A 393 11.63 6.96 7.77
N ALA A 394 12.08 7.72 8.76
CA ALA A 394 13.32 7.50 9.48
C ALA A 394 13.04 7.04 10.93
N PRO A 395 13.92 6.24 11.54
CA PRO A 395 13.79 5.87 12.94
C PRO A 395 13.67 7.09 13.85
N GLY A 396 12.66 7.11 14.72
CA GLY A 396 12.39 8.27 15.58
C GLY A 396 13.53 8.61 16.55
N ASP A 397 14.35 7.62 16.92
CA ASP A 397 15.51 7.78 17.79
C ASP A 397 16.67 8.57 17.14
N TRP A 398 16.68 8.71 15.81
CA TRP A 398 17.66 9.53 15.09
C TRP A 398 17.59 11.00 15.44
N PHE A 399 16.40 11.49 15.76
CA PHE A 399 16.18 12.91 16.05
C PHE A 399 16.51 13.27 17.50
N GLY A 400 17.04 12.32 18.26
CA GLY A 400 17.17 12.38 19.71
C GLY A 400 15.79 12.39 20.38
N LYS A 401 15.75 12.21 21.71
CA LYS A 401 14.55 12.63 22.45
C LYS A 401 14.34 14.11 22.09
N PRO A 402 13.11 14.56 21.76
CA PRO A 402 12.86 15.99 21.61
C PRO A 402 13.46 16.63 22.85
N LYS A 403 14.48 17.49 22.68
CA LYS A 403 15.06 18.21 23.81
C LYS A 403 13.85 18.81 24.51
N ARG A 404 13.62 18.43 25.78
CA ARG A 404 12.53 18.99 26.59
C ARG A 404 12.51 20.48 26.26
N LYS A 405 11.36 21.01 25.80
CA LYS A 405 11.20 22.46 25.59
C LYS A 405 11.86 23.12 26.79
N THR A 406 12.95 23.86 26.56
CA THR A 406 13.72 24.45 27.66
C THR A 406 12.72 25.21 28.51
N GLY A 407 12.52 24.75 29.75
CA GLY A 407 11.57 25.38 30.64
C GLY A 407 11.96 26.84 30.76
N TRP A 408 10.99 27.74 30.89
CA TRP A 408 11.26 29.18 31.03
C TRP A 408 12.30 29.50 32.13
N ASN A 409 12.40 28.65 33.15
CA ASN A 409 13.34 28.78 34.26
C ASN A 409 14.61 27.92 34.14
N ASP A 410 14.75 27.07 33.11
CA ASP A 410 15.94 26.25 32.90
C ASP A 410 17.12 27.14 32.40
N PRO A 411 18.37 26.72 32.62
CA PRO A 411 19.54 27.39 32.04
C PRO A 411 19.44 27.51 30.52
N CYS A 412 19.80 28.66 29.98
CA CYS A 412 19.68 28.99 28.57
C CYS A 412 20.65 28.16 27.72
N PRO A 413 20.19 27.50 26.64
CA PRO A 413 21.01 26.60 25.84
C PRO A 413 22.14 27.30 25.06
N CYS A 414 22.19 28.64 25.02
CA CYS A 414 23.31 29.38 24.43
C CYS A 414 24.57 29.40 25.31
N GLY A 415 24.50 28.85 26.54
CA GLY A 415 25.65 28.77 27.44
C GLY A 415 25.92 30.03 28.25
N SER A 416 25.01 31.01 28.26
CA SER A 416 25.17 32.27 29.01
C SER A 416 25.10 32.13 30.54
N GLY A 417 24.63 30.98 31.05
CA GLY A 417 24.38 30.76 32.47
C GLY A 417 23.08 31.41 33.00
N LEU A 418 22.36 32.17 32.17
CA LEU A 418 21.06 32.78 32.53
C LEU A 418 19.89 31.82 32.34
N LYS A 419 18.74 32.08 32.98
CA LYS A 419 17.49 31.35 32.70
C LYS A 419 17.00 31.65 31.28
N TYR A 420 16.39 30.69 30.59
CA TYR A 420 15.93 30.83 29.19
C TYR A 420 15.07 32.08 28.95
N LYS A 421 14.09 32.34 29.82
CA LYS A 421 13.22 33.53 29.74
C LYS A 421 13.92 34.88 29.88
N ASN A 422 15.13 34.89 30.43
CA ASN A 422 15.95 36.10 30.62
C ASN A 422 17.07 36.21 29.57
N CYS A 423 17.05 35.36 28.54
CA CYS A 423 18.07 35.31 27.50
C CYS A 423 17.40 35.05 26.15
N CYS A 424 17.63 33.91 25.50
CA CYS A 424 17.07 33.61 24.18
C CYS A 424 15.53 33.53 24.14
N GLY A 425 14.86 33.39 25.29
CA GLY A 425 13.41 33.42 25.43
C GLY A 425 12.82 34.79 25.80
N ALA A 426 13.64 35.83 25.91
CA ALA A 426 13.20 37.21 26.08
C ALA A 426 12.92 37.81 24.69
N LEU A 427 11.78 37.46 24.11
CA LEU A 427 11.20 38.16 22.96
C LEU A 427 9.94 38.89 23.41
#